data_AF-A0A0F9H610-F1
#
_entry.id   AF-A0A0F9H610-F1
#
_cell.length_a   1.000
_cell.length_b   1.000
_cell.length_c   1.000
_cell.angle_alpha   90.00
_cell.angle_beta   90.00
_cell.angle_gamma   90.00
#
_symmetry.space_group_name_H-M   'P 1'
#
loop_
_entity.id
_entity.type
_entity.pdbx_description
1 polymer ?
#
loop_
_entity_poly.entity_id
_entity_poly.type
_entity_poly.pdbx_seq_one_letter_code
_entity_poly.pdbx_strand_id
1 'polypeptide(L)' 'MPYNFRLIISGAIFFVMLTTMISCSKKEVDKHSIQIKGSDTEVNLVQRLSEVYMEKLPDVSIAITGGGSGTGIAALIN' A
#
# COMPACT_ATOMS: atom_id res chain seq x y z
N MET A 1 3.93 -26.36 48.53
CA MET A 1 4.36 -26.50 47.12
C MET A 1 3.68 -25.45 46.20
N PRO A 2 3.88 -24.12 46.37
CA PRO A 2 3.16 -23.11 45.57
C PRO A 2 3.91 -22.57 44.32
N TYR A 3 5.19 -22.93 44.12
CA TYR A 3 6.01 -22.33 43.04
C TYR A 3 5.65 -22.79 41.63
N ASN A 4 5.15 -24.02 41.48
CA ASN A 4 4.79 -24.58 40.18
C ASN A 4 3.60 -23.86 39.54
N PHE A 5 2.65 -23.38 40.36
CA PHE A 5 1.45 -22.69 39.89
C PHE A 5 1.77 -21.28 39.35
N ARG A 6 2.68 -20.55 40.03
CA ARG A 6 3.14 -19.23 39.57
C ARG A 6 3.95 -19.33 38.26
N LEU A 7 4.72 -20.41 38.09
CA LEU A 7 5.52 -20.66 36.89
C LEU A 7 4.64 -21.03 35.68
N ILE A 8 3.58 -21.81 35.89
CA ILE A 8 2.58 -22.13 34.86
C ILE A 8 1.82 -20.87 34.42
N ILE A 9 1.40 -20.01 35.35
CA ILE A 9 0.71 -18.74 35.04
C ILE A 9 1.64 -17.81 34.24
N SER A 10 2.90 -17.69 34.64
CA SER A 10 3.89 -16.88 33.91
C SER A 10 4.12 -17.42 32.49
N GLY A 11 4.17 -18.74 32.31
CA GLY A 11 4.32 -19.37 31.00
C GLY A 11 3.09 -19.16 30.10
N ALA A 12 1.89 -19.23 30.67
CA ALA A 12 0.63 -18.98 29.95
C ALA A 12 0.53 -17.52 29.47
N ILE A 13 0.94 -16.55 30.29
CA ILE A 13 0.97 -15.12 29.92
C ILE A 13 1.96 -14.89 28.77
N PHE A 14 3.15 -15.50 28.84
CA PHE A 14 4.15 -15.40 27.77
C PHE A 14 3.65 -16.02 26.46
N PHE A 15 2.93 -17.13 26.53
CA PHE A 15 2.38 -17.80 25.36
C PHE A 15 1.24 -17.00 24.70
N VAL A 16 0.35 -16.39 25.50
CA VAL A 16 -0.73 -15.51 25.00
C VAL A 16 -0.19 -14.21 24.40
N MET A 17 0.90 -13.68 24.96
CA MET A 17 1.59 -12.51 24.43
C MET A 17 2.31 -12.82 23.10
N LEU A 18 2.77 -14.07 22.91
CA LEU A 18 3.42 -14.49 21.67
C LEU A 18 2.41 -14.69 20.52
N THR A 19 1.22 -15.23 20.81
CA THR A 19 0.20 -15.47 19.77
C THR A 19 -0.48 -14.19 19.28
N THR A 20 -0.56 -13.15 20.12
CA THR A 20 -1.15 -11.86 19.75
C THR A 20 -0.33 -11.06 18.73
N MET A 21 0.99 -11.29 18.66
CA MET A 21 1.87 -10.64 17.67
C MET A 21 1.75 -11.24 16.26
N ILE A 22 1.26 -12.47 16.13
CA ILE A 22 1.17 -13.16 14.83
C ILE A 22 -0.12 -12.78 14.07
N SER A 23 -1.13 -12.25 14.76
CA SER A 23 -2.49 -12.10 14.20
C SER A 23 -2.78 -10.75 13.52
N CYS A 24 -1.80 -9.86 13.38
CA CYS A 24 -2.00 -8.59 12.66
C CYS A 24 -1.50 -8.69 11.20
N SER A 25 -2.10 -9.60 10.41
CA SER A 25 -2.02 -9.51 8.95
C SER A 25 -2.97 -8.41 8.50
N LYS A 26 -2.42 -7.21 8.24
CA LYS A 26 -3.13 -6.15 7.53
C LYS A 26 -3.68 -6.75 6.24
N LYS A 27 -4.99 -6.73 6.03
CA LYS A 27 -5.59 -7.04 4.74
C LYS A 27 -4.93 -6.12 3.72
N GLU A 28 -4.18 -6.69 2.78
CA GLU A 28 -3.78 -5.96 1.58
C GLU A 28 -5.06 -5.58 0.86
N VAL A 29 -5.46 -4.32 1.00
CA VAL A 29 -6.35 -3.68 0.04
C VAL A 29 -5.51 -3.64 -1.24
N ASP A 30 -5.90 -4.44 -2.23
CA ASP A 30 -5.34 -4.39 -3.59
C ASP A 30 -5.53 -2.97 -4.10
N LYS A 31 -4.52 -2.12 -3.86
CA LYS A 31 -4.53 -0.74 -4.36
C LYS A 31 -4.35 -0.85 -5.86
N HIS A 32 -5.39 -0.47 -6.60
CA HIS A 32 -5.33 -0.46 -8.05
C HIS A 32 -4.32 0.59 -8.49
N SER A 33 -3.12 0.15 -8.85
CA SER A 33 -2.05 1.03 -9.29
C SER A 33 -2.17 1.31 -10.79
N ILE A 34 -2.23 2.58 -11.17
CA ILE A 34 -2.29 3.05 -12.55
C ILE A 34 -1.02 3.85 -12.84
N GLN A 35 -0.35 3.55 -13.94
CA GLN A 35 0.81 4.31 -14.40
C GLN A 35 0.46 5.04 -15.69
N ILE A 36 0.73 6.35 -15.72
CA ILE A 36 0.47 7.22 -16.87
C ILE A 36 1.81 7.80 -17.33
N LYS A 37 2.16 7.53 -18.58
CA LYS A 37 3.33 8.12 -19.25
C LYS A 37 2.85 8.97 -20.41
N GLY A 38 3.38 10.19 -20.56
CA GLY A 38 2.85 11.11 -21.56
C GLY A 38 3.69 12.36 -21.83
N SER A 39 3.05 13.32 -22.50
CA SER A 39 3.68 14.58 -22.92
C SER A 39 4.09 15.44 -21.73
N ASP A 40 5.33 15.96 -21.76
CA ASP A 40 5.85 16.87 -20.73
C ASP A 40 5.01 18.14 -20.59
N THR A 41 4.34 18.57 -21.66
CA THR A 41 3.43 19.72 -21.64
C THR A 41 2.20 19.49 -20.78
N GLU A 42 1.78 18.23 -20.58
CA GLU A 42 0.53 17.86 -19.91
C GLU A 42 0.75 17.26 -18.51
N VAL A 43 1.98 16.85 -18.16
CA VAL A 43 2.31 16.18 -16.89
C VAL A 43 1.75 16.92 -15.68
N ASN A 44 1.97 18.24 -15.58
CA ASN A 44 1.51 19.03 -14.45
C ASN A 44 -0.03 19.07 -14.32
N LEU A 45 -0.74 19.07 -15.45
CA LEU A 45 -2.21 19.03 -15.46
C LEU A 45 -2.70 17.67 -14.97
N VAL A 46 -2.15 16.59 -15.54
CA VAL A 46 -2.55 15.22 -15.22
C VAL A 46 -2.22 14.86 -13.76
N GLN A 47 -1.11 15.36 -13.22
CA GLN A 47 -0.77 15.19 -11.80
C GLN A 47 -1.88 15.76 -10.89
N ARG A 48 -2.29 17.02 -11.10
CA ARG A 48 -3.38 17.62 -10.30
C ARG A 48 -4.70 16.87 -10.46
N LEU A 49 -5.02 16.43 -11.67
CA LEU A 49 -6.22 15.63 -11.92
C LEU A 49 -6.16 14.29 -11.17
N SER A 50 -4.99 13.66 -11.12
CA SER A 50 -4.79 12.40 -10.43
C SER A 50 -4.93 12.55 -8.91
N GLU A 51 -4.45 13.64 -8.32
CA GLU A 51 -4.59 13.94 -6.90
C GLU A 51 -6.07 14.02 -6.52
N VAL A 52 -6.84 14.82 -7.27
CA VAL A 52 -8.29 14.98 -7.07
C VAL A 52 -9.04 13.66 -7.31
N TYR A 53 -8.57 12.81 -8.22
CA TYR A 53 -9.16 11.51 -8.47
C TYR A 53 -8.91 10.54 -7.31
N MET A 54 -7.67 10.49 -6.79
CA MET A 54 -7.30 9.67 -5.64
C MET A 54 -7.97 10.12 -4.35
N GLU A 55 -8.27 11.42 -4.20
CA GLU A 55 -9.11 11.91 -3.08
C GLU A 55 -10.51 11.32 -3.09
N LYS A 56 -11.10 11.11 -4.28
CA LYS A 56 -12.45 10.54 -4.43
C LYS A 56 -12.45 9.02 -4.35
N LEU A 57 -11.34 8.38 -4.74
CA LEU A 57 -11.19 6.93 -4.82
C LEU A 57 -9.86 6.51 -4.14
N PRO A 58 -9.84 6.38 -2.80
CA PRO A 58 -8.62 6.11 -2.04
C PRO A 58 -8.00 4.73 -2.30
N ASP A 59 -8.75 3.83 -2.94
CA ASP A 59 -8.28 2.49 -3.33
C ASP A 59 -7.48 2.51 -4.66
N VAL A 60 -7.41 3.65 -5.34
CA VAL A 60 -6.64 3.83 -6.58
C VAL A 60 -5.38 4.63 -6.29
N SER A 61 -4.24 4.19 -6.83
CA SER A 61 -2.97 4.89 -6.76
C SER A 61 -2.49 5.20 -8.17
N ILE A 62 -2.27 6.48 -8.50
CA ILE A 62 -1.89 6.91 -9.85
C ILE A 62 -0.48 7.50 -9.83
N ALA A 63 0.41 7.00 -10.68
CA ALA A 63 1.75 7.53 -10.88
C ALA A 63 1.91 8.11 -12.29
N ILE A 64 2.44 9.34 -12.39
CA ILE A 64 2.54 10.09 -13.63
C ILE A 64 4.00 10.34 -13.95
N THR A 65 4.41 10.11 -15.20
CA THR A 65 5.78 10.35 -15.66
C THR A 65 5.77 11.08 -17.01
N GLY A 66 6.58 12.14 -17.09
CA GLY A 66 6.86 12.84 -18.35
C GLY A 66 7.95 12.16 -19.16
N GLY A 67 7.82 12.25 -20.48
CA GLY A 67 8.91 11.97 -21.42
C GLY A 67 8.58 12.39 -22.86
N GLY A 68 7.63 13.31 -23.05
CA GLY A 68 7.08 13.67 -24.36
C GLY A 68 6.05 12.68 -24.92
N SER A 69 5.30 13.12 -25.93
CA SER A 69 4.22 12.32 -26.53
C SER A 69 4.70 10.98 -27.11
N GLY A 70 5.93 10.93 -27.63
CA GLY A 70 6.56 9.70 -28.12
C GLY A 70 6.71 8.65 -27.02
N THR A 71 7.08 9.07 -25.80
CA THR A 71 7.16 8.17 -24.63
C THR A 71 5.77 7.66 -24.24
N GLY A 72 4.74 8.51 -24.34
CA GLY A 72 3.35 8.08 -24.08
C GLY A 72 2.87 7.02 -25.08
N ILE A 73 3.09 7.24 -26.37
CA ILE A 73 2.74 6.26 -27.40
C ILE A 73 3.54 4.97 -27.21
N ALA A 74 4.86 5.07 -26.98
CA ALA A 74 5.71 3.92 -26.76
C ALA A 74 5.30 3.11 -25.52
N ALA A 75 4.83 3.78 -24.46
CA ALA A 75 4.35 3.14 -23.23
C ALA A 75 2.99 2.43 -23.38
N LEU A 76 2.24 2.71 -24.45
CA LEU A 76 1.01 1.99 -24.79
C LEU A 76 1.27 0.77 -25.69
N ILE A 77 2.36 0.81 -26.45
CA ILE A 77 2.72 -0.25 -27.40
C ILE A 77 3.60 -1.33 -26.74
N ASN A 78 4.47 -0.95 -25.79
CA ASN A 78 5.37 -1.86 -25.06
C ASN A 78 4.82 -2.18 -23.68
#